data_AF-A0A0J7K2J2-F1
#
_entry.id   AF-A0A0J7K2J2-F1
#
_cell.length_a   1.000
_cell.length_b   1.000
_cell.length_c   1.000
_cell.angle_alpha   90.00
_cell.angle_beta   90.00
_cell.angle_gamma   90.00
#
_symmetry.space_group_name_H-M   'P 1'
#
loop_
_entity.id
_entity.type
_entity.pdbx_description
1 polymer ?
#
loop_
_entity_poly.entity_id
_entity_poly.type
_entity_poly.pdbx_seq_one_letter_code
_entity_poly.pdbx_strand_id
1 'polypeptide(L)'
;MKNEAKETICTEFREELGLLIDIPNQGIGNTNNGNTARRFSSDPNSISKITRVNVELIKRFSQILRILASSTKIPIEFFEKFAFETAELYVRLYPWFFMPPTVHKVLLYGGKIMQHFLLLIGQYSEEAAEACNKHFKRFREFYTRKYSRLAANQDLIHKLLVSSDLYIAFLRQQWKKPENEIDNEITQLIQQYQLKADGNV
;
A
#
# COMPACT_ATOMS: atom_id res chain seq x y z
N MET A 1 27.04 16.49 3.53
CA MET A 1 26.11 16.53 2.38
C MET A 1 24.98 15.50 2.41
N LYS A 2 25.19 14.18 2.22
CA LYS A 2 24.06 13.22 2.16
C LYS A 2 23.27 13.12 3.47
N ASN A 3 23.96 13.11 4.61
CA ASN A 3 23.32 13.02 5.93
C ASN A 3 22.61 14.32 6.30
N GLU A 4 23.20 15.48 6.00
CA GLU A 4 22.57 16.80 6.21
C GLU A 4 21.28 16.93 5.39
N ALA A 5 21.32 16.60 4.09
CA ALA A 5 20.12 16.66 3.25
C ALA A 5 19.02 15.70 3.76
N LYS A 6 19.40 14.51 4.22
CA LYS A 6 18.47 13.57 4.85
C LYS A 6 17.86 14.15 6.12
N GLU A 7 18.67 14.74 6.99
CA GLU A 7 18.19 15.37 8.24
C GLU A 7 17.22 16.51 7.95
N THR A 8 17.54 17.40 7.00
CA THR A 8 16.65 18.49 6.57
C THR A 8 15.30 17.97 6.06
N ILE A 9 15.32 16.95 5.21
CA ILE A 9 14.08 16.35 4.69
C ILE A 9 13.27 15.73 5.84
N CYS A 10 13.92 15.02 6.76
CA CYS A 10 13.23 14.40 7.91
C CYS A 10 12.63 15.45 8.86
N THR A 11 13.30 16.60 9.06
CA THR A 11 12.76 17.70 9.85
C THR A 11 11.57 18.35 9.16
N GLU A 12 11.64 18.62 7.85
CA GLU A 12 10.54 19.17 7.07
C GLU A 12 9.31 18.24 7.10
N PHE A 13 9.50 16.93 6.98
CA PHE A 13 8.42 15.95 7.13
C PHE A 13 7.73 15.98 8.50
N ARG A 14 8.52 16.18 9.56
CA ARG A 14 8.00 16.26 10.92
C ARG A 14 7.24 17.56 11.15
N GLU A 15 7.76 18.68 10.65
CA GLU A 15 7.18 20.02 10.86
C GLU A 15 5.94 20.26 9.99
N GLU A 16 6.00 19.92 8.69
CA GLU A 16 4.90 20.20 7.75
C GLU A 16 3.79 19.13 7.82
N LEU A 17 4.14 17.85 7.99
CA LEU A 17 3.19 16.74 7.87
C LEU A 17 2.97 15.95 9.17
N GLY A 18 3.74 16.26 10.23
CA GLY A 18 3.72 15.49 11.48
C GLY A 18 4.14 14.03 11.26
N LEU A 19 4.97 13.76 10.25
CA LEU A 19 5.43 12.41 9.89
C LEU A 19 6.86 12.19 10.36
N LEU A 20 7.06 11.09 11.09
CA LEU A 20 8.40 10.62 11.45
C LEU A 20 8.86 9.61 10.41
N ILE A 21 9.87 9.99 9.62
CA ILE A 21 10.38 9.16 8.51
C ILE A 21 11.79 8.71 8.80
N ASP A 22 12.07 7.45 8.45
CA ASP A 22 13.39 6.81 8.52
C ASP A 22 14.06 6.85 9.90
N ILE A 23 13.25 6.78 10.96
CA ILE A 23 13.72 6.66 12.34
C ILE A 23 13.78 5.18 12.71
N PRO A 24 14.93 4.66 13.19
CA PRO A 24 15.04 3.28 13.62
C PRO A 24 14.18 3.04 14.86
N ASN A 25 13.43 1.94 14.85
CA ASN A 25 12.72 1.49 16.05
C ASN A 25 13.67 0.67 16.93
N GLN A 26 13.47 0.66 18.25
CA GLN A 26 14.19 -0.26 19.15
C GLN A 26 13.84 -1.71 18.78
N GLY A 27 14.71 -2.38 18.04
CA GLY A 27 14.49 -3.72 17.48
C GLY A 27 14.69 -3.76 15.96
N ILE A 28 13.73 -4.34 15.23
CA ILE A 28 13.76 -4.49 13.78
C ILE A 28 12.85 -3.46 13.11
N GLY A 29 13.34 -2.86 12.03
CA GLY A 29 12.58 -1.95 11.17
C GLY A 29 12.75 -0.47 11.52
N ASN A 30 12.02 0.37 10.80
CA ASN A 30 12.00 1.81 10.98
C ASN A 30 10.55 2.33 10.99
N THR A 31 10.37 3.64 11.12
CA THR A 31 9.07 4.29 11.10
C THR A 31 8.37 4.26 9.73
N ASN A 32 8.98 3.71 8.68
CA ASN A 32 8.40 3.62 7.34
C ASN A 32 7.48 2.40 7.20
N ASN A 33 6.40 2.39 7.98
CA ASN A 33 5.37 1.35 7.92
C ASN A 33 4.25 1.70 6.92
N GLY A 34 3.26 0.81 6.78
CA GLY A 34 2.12 1.01 5.88
C GLY A 34 1.33 2.30 6.15
N ASN A 35 1.23 2.75 7.41
CA ASN A 35 0.56 4.03 7.71
C ASN A 35 1.38 5.22 7.18
N THR A 36 2.69 5.20 7.37
CA THR A 36 3.59 6.23 6.85
C THR A 36 3.55 6.27 5.32
N ALA A 37 3.57 5.10 4.66
CA ALA A 37 3.48 5.00 3.20
C ALA A 37 2.14 5.55 2.64
N ARG A 38 1.01 5.29 3.32
CA ARG A 38 -0.31 5.83 2.91
C ARG A 38 -0.37 7.34 3.04
N ARG A 39 0.18 7.91 4.12
CA ARG A 39 0.24 9.38 4.30
C ARG A 39 1.25 10.04 3.36
N PHE A 40 2.35 9.35 3.04
CA PHE A 40 3.26 9.80 1.98
C PHE A 40 2.57 9.86 0.61
N SER A 41 1.64 8.96 0.34
CA SER A 41 0.96 8.88 -0.95
C SER A 41 -0.31 9.73 -1.05
N SER A 42 -0.69 10.46 0.01
CA SER A 42 -1.96 11.21 0.05
C SER A 42 -1.87 12.60 -0.57
N ASP A 43 -0.72 13.28 -0.48
CA ASP A 43 -0.54 14.62 -1.04
C ASP A 43 0.78 14.75 -1.82
N PRO A 44 0.78 14.41 -3.12
CA PRO A 44 1.98 14.48 -3.94
C PRO A 44 2.65 15.85 -3.98
N ASN A 45 1.90 16.95 -3.82
CA ASN A 45 2.44 18.31 -3.94
C ASN A 45 3.34 18.65 -2.75
N SER A 46 2.84 18.47 -1.52
CA SER A 46 3.63 18.69 -0.31
C SER A 46 4.85 17.78 -0.27
N ILE A 47 4.69 16.53 -0.71
CA ILE A 47 5.78 15.55 -0.76
C ILE A 47 6.85 15.94 -1.78
N SER A 48 6.44 16.40 -2.96
CA SER A 48 7.35 16.92 -3.99
C SER A 48 8.14 18.11 -3.47
N LYS A 49 7.48 19.03 -2.75
CA LYS A 49 8.11 20.21 -2.14
C LYS A 49 9.20 19.82 -1.13
N ILE A 50 8.88 18.89 -0.23
CA ILE A 50 9.80 18.42 0.84
C ILE A 50 10.96 17.60 0.24
N THR A 51 10.64 16.56 -0.54
CA THR A 51 11.64 15.61 -1.06
C THR A 51 12.42 16.14 -2.24
N ARG A 52 11.93 17.20 -2.90
CA ARG A 52 12.45 17.76 -4.16
C ARG A 52 12.38 16.76 -5.32
N VAL A 53 11.56 15.73 -5.18
CA VAL A 53 11.27 14.77 -6.25
C VAL A 53 10.12 15.32 -7.10
N ASN A 54 10.13 15.01 -8.39
CA ASN A 54 9.12 15.47 -9.34
C ASN A 54 7.70 15.01 -8.93
N VAL A 55 6.77 15.96 -8.87
CA VAL A 55 5.39 15.74 -8.42
C VAL A 55 4.65 14.72 -9.27
N GLU A 56 4.84 14.74 -10.60
CA GLU A 56 4.16 13.83 -11.52
C GLU A 56 4.62 12.39 -11.29
N LEU A 57 5.93 12.19 -11.04
CA LEU A 57 6.45 10.87 -10.72
C LEU A 57 5.85 10.35 -9.40
N ILE A 58 5.74 11.18 -8.36
CA ILE A 58 5.12 10.81 -7.08
C ILE A 58 3.64 10.47 -7.28
N LYS A 59 2.92 11.27 -8.06
CA LYS A 59 1.49 11.05 -8.36
C LYS A 59 1.28 9.72 -9.07
N ARG A 60 2.08 9.43 -10.10
CA ARG A 60 2.02 8.15 -10.84
C ARG A 60 2.29 6.95 -9.94
N PHE A 61 3.31 7.03 -9.06
CA PHE A 61 3.55 5.95 -8.09
C PHE A 61 2.38 5.77 -7.10
N SER A 62 1.79 6.86 -6.61
CA SER A 62 0.62 6.79 -5.73
C SER A 62 -0.56 6.08 -6.41
N GLN A 63 -0.81 6.41 -7.68
CA GLN A 63 -1.87 5.78 -8.48
C GLN A 63 -1.59 4.30 -8.74
N ILE A 64 -0.36 3.93 -9.10
CA ILE A 64 0.04 2.52 -9.28
C ILE A 64 -0.16 1.72 -8.00
N LEU A 65 0.31 2.24 -6.86
CA LEU A 65 0.17 1.54 -5.58
C LEU A 65 -1.30 1.36 -5.18
N ARG A 66 -2.15 2.35 -5.44
CA ARG A 66 -3.60 2.25 -5.21
C ARG A 66 -4.28 1.26 -6.13
N ILE A 67 -3.90 1.22 -7.40
CA ILE A 67 -4.35 0.21 -8.36
C ILE A 67 -4.01 -1.19 -7.86
N LEU A 68 -2.79 -1.41 -7.38
CA LEU A 68 -2.37 -2.71 -6.85
C LEU A 68 -3.07 -3.05 -5.54
N ALA A 69 -3.35 -2.06 -4.70
CA ALA A 69 -4.08 -2.24 -3.45
C ALA A 69 -5.60 -2.37 -3.65
N SER A 70 -6.12 -2.06 -4.83
CA SER A 70 -7.56 -2.09 -5.07
C SER A 70 -8.06 -3.52 -5.28
N SER A 71 -9.32 -3.72 -4.92
CA SER A 71 -10.08 -4.92 -5.26
C SER A 71 -10.99 -4.66 -6.47
N THR A 72 -10.60 -3.74 -7.36
CA THR A 72 -11.33 -3.42 -8.60
C THR A 72 -10.68 -4.09 -9.81
N LYS A 73 -11.51 -4.52 -10.77
CA LYS A 73 -11.00 -5.12 -12.01
C LYS A 73 -10.41 -4.04 -12.90
N ILE A 74 -9.12 -4.15 -13.20
CA ILE A 74 -8.38 -3.16 -13.98
C ILE A 74 -7.95 -3.80 -15.30
N PRO A 75 -8.16 -3.12 -16.45
CA PRO A 75 -7.63 -3.60 -17.73
C PRO A 75 -6.11 -3.72 -17.67
N ILE A 76 -5.59 -4.91 -17.98
CA ILE A 76 -4.15 -5.20 -17.85
C ILE A 76 -3.33 -4.35 -18.82
N GLU A 77 -3.82 -4.16 -20.05
CA GLU A 77 -3.16 -3.34 -21.07
C GLU A 77 -3.00 -1.88 -20.63
N PHE A 78 -4.02 -1.33 -19.96
CA PHE A 78 -3.97 0.01 -19.38
C PHE A 78 -2.85 0.09 -18.34
N PHE A 79 -2.81 -0.88 -17.42
CA PHE A 79 -1.79 -0.91 -16.38
C PHE A 79 -0.39 -1.05 -16.96
N GLU A 80 -0.18 -1.94 -17.93
CA GLU A 80 1.12 -2.14 -18.60
C GLU A 80 1.60 -0.87 -19.27
N LYS A 81 0.72 -0.20 -20.03
CA LYS A 81 1.06 1.08 -20.67
C LYS A 81 1.39 2.15 -19.64
N PHE A 82 0.56 2.32 -18.62
CA PHE A 82 0.74 3.33 -17.58
C PHE A 82 2.04 3.09 -16.77
N ALA A 83 2.33 1.84 -16.44
CA ALA A 83 3.54 1.44 -15.74
C ALA A 83 4.80 1.65 -16.58
N PHE A 84 4.73 1.34 -17.88
CA PHE A 84 5.84 1.56 -18.82
C PHE A 84 6.14 3.05 -19.02
N GLU A 85 5.12 3.88 -19.26
CA GLU A 85 5.28 5.35 -19.34
C GLU A 85 5.87 5.94 -18.05
N THR A 86 5.55 5.35 -16.90
CA THR A 86 6.11 5.75 -15.61
C THR A 86 7.59 5.34 -15.49
N ALA A 87 7.97 4.18 -16.02
CA ALA A 87 9.36 3.75 -16.08
C ALA A 87 10.21 4.66 -16.99
N GLU A 88 9.69 5.05 -18.15
CA GLU A 88 10.36 6.02 -19.03
C GLU A 88 10.54 7.38 -18.35
N LEU A 89 9.49 7.87 -17.68
CA LEU A 89 9.57 9.11 -16.90
C LEU A 89 10.64 9.03 -15.81
N TYR A 90 10.73 7.89 -15.11
CA TYR A 90 11.73 7.65 -14.08
C TYR A 90 13.16 7.74 -14.62
N VAL A 91 13.45 7.01 -15.70
CA VAL A 91 14.78 6.99 -16.33
C VAL A 91 15.16 8.36 -16.88
N ARG A 92 14.19 9.09 -17.45
CA ARG A 92 14.41 10.44 -17.97
C ARG A 92 14.74 11.45 -16.86
N LEU A 93 14.05 11.41 -15.73
CA LEU A 93 14.24 12.37 -14.64
C LEU A 93 15.44 12.03 -13.75
N TYR A 94 15.68 10.74 -13.51
CA TYR A 94 16.66 10.26 -12.53
C TYR A 94 17.56 9.16 -13.11
N PRO A 95 18.26 9.39 -14.24
CA PRO A 95 19.09 8.35 -14.89
C PRO A 95 20.26 7.86 -14.02
N TRP A 96 20.67 8.67 -13.05
CA TRP A 96 21.77 8.38 -12.13
C TRP A 96 21.39 7.43 -10.98
N PHE A 97 20.10 7.22 -10.72
CA PHE A 97 19.63 6.33 -9.65
C PHE A 97 19.05 5.05 -10.25
N PHE A 98 19.72 3.93 -9.98
CA PHE A 98 19.23 2.63 -10.44
C PHE A 98 17.88 2.29 -9.82
N MET A 99 16.94 1.87 -10.67
CA MET A 99 15.61 1.50 -10.23
C MET A 99 15.67 0.33 -9.24
N PRO A 100 15.11 0.45 -8.03
CA PRO A 100 15.10 -0.64 -7.06
C PRO A 100 14.39 -1.89 -7.62
N PRO A 101 14.80 -3.11 -7.24
CA PRO A 101 14.22 -4.35 -7.78
C PRO A 101 12.70 -4.44 -7.65
N THR A 102 12.13 -3.97 -6.53
CA THR A 102 10.68 -3.94 -6.31
C THR A 102 9.98 -2.99 -7.29
N VAL A 103 10.53 -1.80 -7.49
CA VAL A 103 10.00 -0.81 -8.45
C VAL A 103 10.08 -1.35 -9.86
N HIS A 104 11.22 -1.94 -10.23
CA HIS A 104 11.43 -2.57 -11.53
C HIS A 104 10.43 -3.71 -11.80
N LYS A 105 10.21 -4.57 -10.81
CA LYS A 105 9.23 -5.66 -10.89
C LYS A 105 7.82 -5.13 -11.09
N VAL A 106 7.43 -4.09 -10.34
CA VAL A 106 6.10 -3.46 -10.48
C VAL A 106 5.95 -2.81 -11.86
N LEU A 107 6.92 -2.01 -12.31
CA LEU A 107 6.76 -1.20 -13.52
C LEU A 107 6.89 -2.03 -14.81
N LEU A 108 7.81 -2.99 -14.89
CA LEU A 108 8.04 -3.76 -16.13
C LEU A 108 7.34 -5.11 -16.16
N TYR A 109 7.13 -5.75 -15.00
CA TYR A 109 6.57 -7.08 -14.92
C TYR A 109 5.19 -7.12 -14.24
N GLY A 110 4.70 -6.00 -13.70
CA GLY A 110 3.46 -5.96 -12.93
C GLY A 110 2.25 -6.44 -13.73
N GLY A 111 2.11 -6.04 -15.00
CA GLY A 111 1.00 -6.49 -15.85
C GLY A 111 1.02 -7.99 -16.15
N LYS A 112 2.19 -8.54 -16.51
CA LYS A 112 2.39 -9.99 -16.67
C LYS A 112 2.09 -10.76 -15.40
N ILE A 113 2.52 -10.24 -14.25
CA ILE A 113 2.22 -10.83 -12.94
C ILE A 113 0.71 -10.83 -12.69
N MET A 114 0.00 -9.74 -13.01
CA MET A 114 -1.46 -9.65 -12.88
C MET A 114 -2.20 -10.68 -13.75
N GLN A 115 -1.69 -11.01 -14.95
CA GLN A 115 -2.28 -12.02 -15.83
C GLN A 115 -2.31 -13.44 -15.21
N HIS A 116 -1.34 -13.74 -14.35
CA HIS A 116 -1.22 -15.08 -13.75
C HIS A 116 -2.06 -15.27 -12.49
N PHE A 117 -2.62 -14.20 -11.92
CA PHE A 117 -3.44 -14.30 -10.72
C PHE A 117 -4.91 -14.60 -11.06
N LEU A 118 -5.51 -15.53 -10.32
CA LEU A 118 -6.93 -15.88 -10.46
C LEU A 118 -7.84 -14.76 -9.91
N LEU A 119 -7.41 -14.15 -8.81
CA LEU A 119 -8.10 -13.05 -8.14
C LEU A 119 -7.35 -11.73 -8.34
N LEU A 120 -7.98 -10.62 -7.97
CA LEU A 120 -7.34 -9.31 -8.07
C LEU A 120 -6.18 -9.22 -7.08
N ILE A 121 -5.11 -8.54 -7.48
CA ILE A 121 -3.84 -8.58 -6.73
C ILE A 121 -3.98 -8.05 -5.30
N GLY A 122 -4.83 -7.03 -5.06
CA GLY A 122 -5.12 -6.52 -3.73
C GLY A 122 -5.76 -7.56 -2.79
N GLN A 123 -6.42 -8.59 -3.33
CA GLN A 123 -7.01 -9.69 -2.53
C GLN A 123 -5.96 -10.70 -2.05
N TYR A 124 -4.80 -10.75 -2.70
CA TYR A 124 -3.64 -11.55 -2.26
C TYR A 124 -2.73 -10.81 -1.26
N SER A 125 -3.17 -9.65 -0.76
CA SER A 125 -2.37 -8.83 0.15
C SER A 125 -2.06 -9.53 1.47
N GLU A 126 -0.80 -9.42 1.90
CA GLU A 126 -0.32 -9.88 3.21
C GLU A 126 -0.83 -9.01 4.37
N GLU A 127 -1.25 -7.76 4.10
CA GLU A 127 -1.67 -6.81 5.14
C GLU A 127 -2.78 -7.36 6.05
N ALA A 128 -3.71 -8.16 5.49
CA ALA A 128 -4.78 -8.77 6.26
C ALA A 128 -4.26 -9.77 7.29
N ALA A 129 -3.27 -10.59 6.91
CA ALA A 129 -2.63 -11.55 7.80
C ALA A 129 -1.77 -10.84 8.87
N GLU A 130 -1.05 -9.77 8.51
CA GLU A 130 -0.29 -8.97 9.48
C GLU A 130 -1.22 -8.28 10.49
N ALA A 131 -2.37 -7.77 10.05
CA ALA A 131 -3.36 -7.17 10.95
C ALA A 131 -3.88 -8.18 11.99
N CYS A 132 -3.99 -9.46 11.61
CA CYS A 132 -4.35 -10.54 12.54
C CYS A 132 -3.34 -10.73 13.68
N ASN A 133 -2.07 -10.32 13.53
CA ASN A 133 -1.10 -10.36 14.63
C ASN A 133 -1.50 -9.44 15.79
N LYS A 134 -2.21 -8.34 15.52
CA LYS A 134 -2.78 -7.48 16.57
C LYS A 134 -3.88 -8.20 17.35
N HIS A 135 -4.74 -8.93 16.64
CA HIS A 135 -5.77 -9.77 17.27
C HIS A 135 -5.14 -10.90 18.09
N PHE A 136 -4.11 -11.57 17.57
CA PHE A 136 -3.37 -12.61 18.28
C PHE A 136 -2.84 -12.12 19.64
N LYS A 137 -2.13 -10.99 19.67
CA LYS A 137 -1.60 -10.40 20.90
C LYS A 137 -2.72 -10.08 21.91
N ARG A 138 -3.81 -9.47 21.43
CA ARG A 138 -4.99 -9.15 22.26
C ARG A 138 -5.69 -10.40 22.79
N PHE A 139 -5.87 -11.43 21.96
CA PHE A 139 -6.51 -12.69 22.35
C PHE A 139 -5.68 -13.42 23.41
N ARG A 140 -4.36 -13.50 23.22
CA ARG A 140 -3.45 -14.07 24.22
C ARG A 140 -3.46 -13.32 25.55
N GLU A 141 -3.65 -12.01 25.54
CA GLU A 141 -3.65 -11.23 26.78
C GLU A 141 -4.96 -11.38 27.57
N PHE A 142 -6.11 -11.31 26.89
CA PHE A 142 -7.42 -11.15 27.56
C PHE A 142 -8.36 -12.36 27.44
N TYR A 143 -8.11 -13.30 26.52
CA TYR A 143 -9.07 -14.36 26.17
C TYR A 143 -8.53 -15.77 26.35
N THR A 144 -7.29 -15.95 26.82
CA THR A 144 -6.70 -17.28 27.06
C THR A 144 -6.48 -17.54 28.54
N ARG A 145 -6.65 -18.80 28.96
CA ARG A 145 -6.32 -19.27 30.31
C ARG A 145 -4.80 -19.23 30.52
N LYS A 146 -4.33 -18.64 31.63
CA LYS A 146 -2.89 -18.38 31.89
C LYS A 146 -2.20 -19.39 32.83
N TYR A 147 -2.84 -20.53 33.12
CA TYR A 147 -2.27 -21.56 34.01
C TYR A 147 -1.38 -22.58 33.28
N SER A 148 -1.52 -22.72 31.95
CA SER A 148 -0.71 -23.63 31.13
C SER A 148 -0.56 -23.07 29.72
N ARG A 149 0.62 -23.26 29.14
CA ARG A 149 0.89 -22.86 27.74
C ARG A 149 0.03 -23.63 26.74
N LEU A 150 -0.23 -24.92 27.01
CA LEU A 150 -1.07 -25.76 26.16
C LEU A 150 -2.51 -25.25 26.17
N ALA A 151 -3.06 -24.99 27.36
CA ALA A 151 -4.41 -24.43 27.51
C ALA A 151 -4.52 -23.05 26.85
N ALA A 152 -3.49 -22.21 27.01
CA ALA A 152 -3.46 -20.88 26.38
C ALA A 152 -3.49 -20.98 24.84
N ASN A 153 -2.68 -21.87 24.26
CA ASN A 153 -2.65 -22.07 22.81
C ASN A 153 -3.97 -22.64 22.27
N GLN A 154 -4.58 -23.56 23.01
CA GLN A 154 -5.89 -24.11 22.66
C GLN A 154 -6.95 -23.01 22.61
N ASP A 155 -7.04 -22.16 23.65
CA ASP A 155 -7.99 -21.04 23.69
C ASP A 155 -7.74 -20.02 22.58
N LEU A 156 -6.46 -19.75 22.29
CA LEU A 156 -6.06 -18.82 21.25
C LEU A 156 -6.53 -19.29 19.87
N ILE A 157 -6.33 -20.57 19.55
CA ILE A 157 -6.80 -21.18 18.31
C ILE A 157 -8.33 -21.12 18.23
N HIS A 158 -9.05 -21.51 19.28
CA HIS A 158 -10.51 -21.42 19.30
C HIS A 158 -11.00 -19.99 19.06
N LYS A 159 -10.36 -19.00 19.68
CA LYS A 159 -10.74 -17.59 19.52
C LYS A 159 -10.48 -17.08 18.11
N LEU A 160 -9.36 -17.49 17.50
CA LEU A 160 -9.04 -17.18 16.11
C LEU A 160 -10.06 -17.81 15.16
N LEU A 161 -10.42 -19.08 15.35
CA LEU A 161 -11.44 -19.76 14.53
C LEU A 161 -12.80 -19.05 14.59
N VAL A 162 -13.26 -18.69 15.79
CA VAL A 162 -14.49 -17.90 15.96
C VAL A 162 -14.38 -16.52 15.32
N SER A 163 -13.19 -15.93 15.28
CA SER A 163 -13.00 -14.63 14.64
C SER A 163 -13.09 -14.70 13.11
N SER A 164 -12.61 -15.79 12.51
CA SER A 164 -12.59 -16.05 11.06
C SER A 164 -13.83 -16.78 10.52
N ASP A 165 -14.75 -17.20 11.39
CA ASP A 165 -16.00 -17.84 10.99
C ASP A 165 -16.84 -16.92 10.10
N LEU A 166 -17.17 -17.39 8.89
CA LEU A 166 -17.91 -16.61 7.88
C LEU A 166 -19.33 -16.28 8.31
N TYR A 167 -20.03 -17.23 8.94
CA TYR A 167 -21.41 -17.06 9.38
C TYR A 167 -21.47 -16.02 10.50
N ILE A 168 -20.58 -16.13 11.48
CA ILE A 168 -20.49 -15.14 12.57
C ILE A 168 -20.04 -13.78 12.02
N ALA A 169 -19.08 -13.75 11.09
CA ALA A 169 -18.60 -12.50 10.48
C ALA A 169 -19.71 -11.77 9.72
N PHE A 170 -20.57 -12.50 9.01
CA PHE A 170 -21.71 -11.93 8.30
C PHE A 170 -22.74 -11.27 9.23
N LEU A 171 -22.97 -11.85 10.41
CA LEU A 171 -23.90 -11.31 11.41
C LEU A 171 -23.32 -10.15 12.23
N ARG A 172 -22.00 -9.95 12.24
CA ARG A 172 -21.36 -8.84 12.97
C ARG A 172 -21.60 -7.51 12.27
N GLN A 173 -21.76 -6.45 13.06
CA GLN A 173 -21.78 -5.10 12.52
C GLN A 173 -20.44 -4.78 11.84
N GLN A 174 -20.51 -4.47 10.55
CA GLN A 174 -19.34 -4.10 9.75
C GLN A 174 -19.21 -2.59 9.68
N TRP A 175 -17.99 -2.09 9.88
CA TRP A 175 -17.70 -0.67 9.63
C TRP A 175 -17.53 -0.46 8.12
N LYS A 176 -18.22 0.57 7.58
CA LYS A 176 -18.06 0.98 6.19
C LYS A 176 -16.98 2.04 6.09
N LYS A 177 -15.97 1.77 5.25
CA LYS A 177 -14.91 2.73 4.97
C LYS A 177 -15.48 3.91 4.15
N PRO A 178 -15.11 5.15 4.45
CA PRO A 178 -15.46 6.29 3.60
C PRO A 178 -14.75 6.22 2.24
N GLU A 179 -15.39 6.79 1.22
CA GLU A 179 -14.83 6.93 -0.13
C GLU A 179 -13.66 7.94 -0.14
N ASN A 180 -12.64 7.69 -0.97
CA ASN A 180 -11.50 8.60 -1.11
C ASN A 180 -11.46 9.21 -2.51
N GLU A 181 -11.17 10.50 -2.59
CA GLU A 181 -11.14 11.27 -3.86
C GLU A 181 -10.15 10.71 -4.89
N ILE A 182 -8.99 10.23 -4.47
CA ILE A 182 -7.99 9.69 -5.39
C ILE A 182 -8.45 8.34 -5.99
N ASP A 183 -9.34 7.60 -5.30
CA ASP A 183 -9.93 6.38 -5.86
C ASP A 183 -10.91 6.76 -7.00
N ASN A 184 -11.52 7.94 -6.93
CA ASN A 184 -12.33 8.50 -8.01
C ASN A 184 -11.48 8.94 -9.21
N GLU A 185 -10.32 9.59 -8.98
CA GLU A 185 -9.39 9.95 -10.08
C GLU A 185 -8.94 8.71 -10.87
N ILE A 186 -8.59 7.62 -10.17
CA ILE A 186 -8.18 6.36 -10.81
C ILE A 186 -9.32 5.77 -11.62
N THR A 187 -10.53 5.78 -11.06
CA THR A 187 -11.73 5.28 -11.74
C THR A 187 -12.00 6.06 -13.03
N GLN A 188 -11.85 7.39 -12.99
CA GLN A 188 -11.98 8.25 -14.18
C GLN A 188 -10.89 7.96 -15.22
N LEU A 189 -9.63 7.75 -14.80
CA LEU A 189 -8.53 7.40 -15.71
C LEU A 189 -8.81 6.07 -16.45
N ILE A 190 -9.33 5.07 -15.72
CA ILE A 190 -9.70 3.78 -16.30
C ILE A 190 -10.87 3.94 -17.29
N GLN A 191 -11.90 4.70 -16.92
CA GLN A 191 -13.04 4.98 -17.79
C GLN A 191 -12.62 5.71 -19.08
N GLN A 192 -11.74 6.72 -18.97
CA GLN A 192 -11.20 7.42 -20.13
C GLN A 192 -10.41 6.50 -21.06
N TYR A 193 -9.65 5.55 -20.51
CA TYR A 193 -8.95 4.56 -21.32
C TYR A 193 -9.92 3.65 -22.08
N GLN A 194 -10.97 3.17 -21.41
CA GLN A 194 -11.99 2.32 -22.03
C GLN A 194 -12.73 3.04 -23.16
N LEU A 195 -13.12 4.30 -22.96
CA LEU A 195 -13.78 5.11 -24.00
C LEU A 195 -12.90 5.32 -25.24
N LYS A 196 -11.59 5.49 -25.06
CA LYS A 196 -10.62 5.60 -26.16
C LYS A 196 -10.40 4.26 -26.88
N ALA A 197 -10.46 3.15 -26.16
CA ALA A 197 -10.33 1.81 -26.75
C ALA A 197 -11.55 1.43 -27.61
N ASP A 198 -12.74 1.88 -27.22
CA ASP A 198 -14.00 1.62 -27.95
C ASP A 198 -14.23 2.55 -29.15
N GLY A 199 -13.30 3.47 -29.45
CA GLY A 199 -13.37 4.35 -30.63
C GLY A 199 -14.40 5.49 -30.53
N ASN A 200 -14.85 5.84 -29.31
CA ASN A 200 -15.85 6.89 -29.09
C ASN A 200 -15.30 8.31 -28.93
N VAL A 201 -14.00 8.53 -29.14
CA VAL A 201 -13.36 9.86 -29.26
C VAL A 201 -12.18 9.80 -30.22
#